data_AF-A0A1H9F2H1-F1
#
_entry.id   AF-A0A1H9F2H1-F1
#
_cell.length_a   1.000
_cell.length_b   1.000
_cell.length_c   1.000
_cell.angle_alpha   90.00
_cell.angle_beta   90.00
_cell.angle_gamma   90.00
#
_symmetry.space_group_name_H-M   'P 1'
#
loop_
_entity.id
_entity.type
_entity.pdbx_description
1 polymer ?
#
loop_
_entity_poly.entity_id
_entity_poly.type
_entity_poly.pdbx_seq_one_letter_code
_entity_poly.pdbx_strand_id
1 'polypeptide(L)'
;MFVRLIKAISMGMHTLHASMSYREDIVMMYKELTAITQETSNDCTQYLINKGLLPRPPYVTMPDAVEFVHDKSYMSGFNPFGNKRALNTVEAAHIYYTIETNVTGMQMITGFAQCAHEKEVKQYFSQGVELAKSIIKEFNEMLLQSGVQPPSTSGGNATSSTVAPFSDKIMMYCTSLFCGFSLSKNALGTAFSLRNDIPAKATVLTKDIFEYAHQGAKLMIKHGWMGEPPQMEERNQLLN
;
A
#
# COMPACT_ATOMS: atom_id res chain seq x y z
N MET A 1 1.08 -2.74 -14.52
CA MET A 1 0.82 -2.05 -13.24
C MET A 1 0.25 -3.02 -12.20
N PHE A 2 -0.90 -3.66 -12.46
CA PHE A 2 -1.49 -4.65 -11.54
C PHE A 2 -0.51 -5.73 -11.07
N VAL A 3 0.13 -6.45 -12.01
CA VAL A 3 1.10 -7.51 -11.67
C VAL A 3 2.24 -6.97 -10.80
N ARG A 4 2.83 -5.82 -11.18
CA ARG A 4 3.86 -5.14 -10.37
C ARG A 4 3.39 -4.89 -8.93
N LEU A 5 2.18 -4.36 -8.74
CA LEU A 5 1.63 -4.08 -7.42
C LEU A 5 1.44 -5.37 -6.60
N ILE A 6 0.85 -6.41 -7.20
CA ILE A 6 0.69 -7.71 -6.55
C ILE A 6 2.04 -8.31 -6.16
N LYS A 7 3.06 -8.24 -7.04
CA LYS A 7 4.40 -8.73 -6.73
C LYS A 7 5.07 -7.92 -5.63
N ALA A 8 4.84 -6.61 -5.53
CA ALA A 8 5.31 -5.81 -4.40
C ALA A 8 4.73 -6.29 -3.06
N ILE A 9 3.45 -6.65 -3.03
CA ILE A 9 2.80 -7.23 -1.84
C ILE A 9 3.42 -8.59 -1.51
N SER A 10 3.53 -9.48 -2.51
CA SER A 10 4.11 -10.81 -2.34
C SER A 10 5.54 -10.78 -1.82
N MET A 11 6.40 -9.86 -2.29
CA MET A 11 7.79 -9.75 -1.82
C MET A 11 7.86 -9.52 -0.30
N GLY A 12 7.03 -8.60 0.21
CA GLY A 12 6.96 -8.31 1.64
C GLY A 12 6.44 -9.52 2.44
N MET A 13 5.36 -10.14 1.96
CA MET A 13 4.75 -11.28 2.64
C MET A 13 5.66 -12.52 2.68
N HIS A 14 6.33 -12.85 1.57
CA HIS A 14 7.25 -14.00 1.54
C HIS A 14 8.42 -13.81 2.50
N THR A 15 8.99 -12.60 2.55
CA THR A 15 10.09 -12.28 3.48
C THR A 15 9.63 -12.42 4.94
N LEU A 16 8.45 -11.88 5.26
CA LEU A 16 7.87 -11.97 6.59
C LEU A 16 7.59 -13.43 6.98
N HIS A 17 6.93 -14.20 6.11
CA HIS A 17 6.59 -15.59 6.41
C HIS A 17 7.81 -16.50 6.48
N ALA A 18 8.85 -16.24 5.68
CA ALA A 18 10.14 -16.94 5.79
C ALA A 18 10.74 -16.77 7.19
N SER A 19 10.68 -15.56 7.77
CA SER A 19 11.19 -15.29 9.12
C SER A 19 10.39 -15.94 10.25
N MET A 20 9.17 -16.40 9.97
CA MET A 20 8.29 -17.10 10.91
C MET A 20 8.21 -18.60 10.64
N SER A 21 8.95 -19.09 9.65
CA SER A 21 8.98 -20.50 9.25
C SER A 21 10.24 -21.17 9.78
N TYR A 22 10.08 -22.33 10.43
CA TYR A 22 11.19 -23.09 11.01
C TYR A 22 11.41 -24.45 10.34
N ARG A 23 10.43 -24.93 9.59
CA ARG A 23 10.54 -26.14 8.79
C ARG A 23 11.33 -25.84 7.52
N GLU A 24 12.43 -26.55 7.32
CA GLU A 24 13.37 -26.29 6.22
C GLU A 24 12.70 -26.32 4.83
N ASP A 25 11.80 -27.28 4.59
CA ASP A 25 11.07 -27.38 3.33
C ASP A 25 10.20 -26.14 3.04
N ILE A 26 9.59 -25.57 4.09
CA ILE A 26 8.78 -24.34 3.99
C ILE A 26 9.68 -23.12 3.80
N VAL A 27 10.81 -23.05 4.50
CA VAL A 27 11.79 -21.96 4.34
C VAL A 27 12.33 -21.95 2.90
N MET A 28 12.67 -23.13 2.36
CA MET A 28 13.13 -23.29 0.98
C MET A 28 12.06 -22.90 -0.04
N MET A 29 10.81 -23.29 0.19
CA MET A 29 9.67 -22.84 -0.63
C MET A 29 9.57 -21.31 -0.66
N TYR A 30 9.63 -20.62 0.49
CA TYR A 30 9.56 -19.15 0.51
C TYR A 30 10.78 -18.49 -0.15
N LYS A 31 11.97 -19.10 -0.06
CA LYS A 31 13.17 -18.61 -0.74
C LYS A 31 13.02 -18.66 -2.26
N GLU A 32 12.51 -19.77 -2.80
CA GLU A 32 12.23 -19.90 -4.24
C GLU A 32 11.14 -18.92 -4.69
N LEU A 33 10.02 -18.84 -3.96
CA LEU A 33 8.94 -17.89 -4.24
C LEU A 33 9.43 -16.43 -4.19
N THR A 34 10.36 -16.11 -3.29
CA THR A 34 10.97 -14.78 -3.19
C THR A 34 11.76 -14.46 -4.45
N ALA A 35 12.61 -15.38 -4.93
CA ALA A 35 13.39 -15.18 -6.15
C ALA A 35 12.49 -14.92 -7.37
N ILE A 36 11.48 -15.78 -7.59
CA ILE A 36 10.51 -15.63 -8.69
C ILE A 36 9.78 -14.29 -8.59
N THR A 37 9.37 -13.90 -7.38
CA THR A 37 8.62 -12.66 -7.19
C THR A 37 9.47 -11.42 -7.46
N GLN A 38 10.72 -11.41 -6.99
CA GLN A 38 11.66 -10.31 -7.22
C GLN A 38 11.98 -10.14 -8.70
N GLU A 39 12.25 -11.24 -9.41
CA GLU A 39 12.49 -11.24 -10.86
C GLU A 39 11.27 -10.70 -11.62
N THR A 40 10.08 -11.27 -11.37
CA THR A 40 8.84 -10.82 -12.01
C THR A 40 8.54 -9.35 -11.73
N SER A 41 8.81 -8.88 -10.50
CA SER A 41 8.61 -7.48 -10.11
C SER A 41 9.56 -6.55 -10.86
N ASN A 42 10.83 -6.95 -11.00
CA ASN A 42 11.81 -6.22 -11.77
C ASN A 42 11.40 -6.14 -13.25
N ASP A 43 11.03 -7.26 -13.88
CA ASP A 43 10.60 -7.30 -15.28
C ASP A 43 9.40 -6.39 -15.54
N CYS A 44 8.39 -6.46 -14.66
CA CYS A 44 7.24 -5.57 -14.74
C CYS A 44 7.64 -4.09 -14.59
N THR A 45 8.58 -3.80 -13.69
CA THR A 45 9.07 -2.44 -13.44
C THR A 45 9.83 -1.91 -14.65
N GLN A 46 10.80 -2.67 -15.18
CA GLN A 46 11.57 -2.28 -16.36
C GLN A 46 10.66 -2.12 -17.59
N TYR A 47 9.70 -3.03 -17.78
CA TYR A 47 8.72 -2.92 -18.86
C TYR A 47 7.94 -1.60 -18.79
N LEU A 48 7.43 -1.22 -17.60
CA LEU A 48 6.67 0.02 -17.45
C LEU A 48 7.54 1.26 -17.60
N ILE A 49 8.79 1.24 -17.13
CA ILE A 49 9.75 2.33 -17.33
C ILE A 49 10.05 2.50 -18.82
N ASN A 50 10.35 1.41 -19.54
CA ASN A 50 10.68 1.43 -20.97
C ASN A 50 9.50 1.90 -21.83
N LYS A 51 8.25 1.68 -21.37
CA LYS A 51 7.04 2.19 -22.01
C LYS A 51 6.65 3.60 -21.59
N GLY A 52 7.39 4.24 -20.67
CA GLY A 52 7.07 5.58 -20.16
C GLY A 52 5.79 5.62 -19.31
N LEU A 53 5.38 4.47 -18.76
CA LEU A 53 4.14 4.32 -17.99
C LEU A 53 4.35 4.36 -16.48
N LEU A 54 5.58 4.15 -16.00
CA LEU A 54 5.91 4.30 -14.58
C LEU A 54 6.67 5.63 -14.37
N PRO A 55 6.18 6.53 -13.49
CA PRO A 55 6.89 7.78 -13.21
C PRO A 55 8.23 7.49 -12.54
N ARG A 56 9.27 8.22 -12.97
CA ARG A 56 10.57 8.18 -12.31
C ARG A 56 10.50 8.92 -10.98
N PRO A 57 11.15 8.41 -9.92
CA PRO A 57 11.19 9.10 -8.63
C PRO A 57 11.90 10.46 -8.75
N PRO A 58 11.63 11.40 -7.83
CA PRO A 58 12.33 12.68 -7.77
C PRO A 58 13.84 12.46 -7.62
N TYR A 59 14.63 13.30 -8.30
CA TYR A 59 16.08 13.29 -8.17
C TYR A 59 16.50 13.98 -6.87
N VAL A 60 17.56 13.46 -6.26
CA VAL A 60 18.22 14.06 -5.10
C VAL A 60 19.71 14.16 -5.41
N THR A 61 20.33 15.27 -4.99
CA THR A 61 21.78 15.45 -5.10
C THR A 61 22.47 14.53 -4.10
N MET A 62 23.52 13.82 -4.54
CA MET A 62 24.31 13.00 -3.63
C MET A 62 25.07 13.90 -2.65
N PRO A 63 25.05 13.58 -1.34
CA PRO A 63 25.80 14.35 -0.36
C PRO A 63 27.31 14.08 -0.52
N ASP A 64 28.12 15.13 -0.32
CA ASP A 64 29.58 15.03 -0.39
C ASP A 64 30.20 14.38 0.87
N ALA A 65 29.47 14.37 1.98
CA ALA A 65 29.90 13.80 3.25
C ALA A 65 28.69 13.32 4.09
N VAL A 66 28.97 12.53 5.13
CA VAL A 66 27.96 12.10 6.11
C VAL A 66 27.66 13.24 7.10
N GLU A 67 26.39 13.59 7.26
CA GLU A 67 25.91 14.57 8.24
C GLU A 67 25.21 13.90 9.43
N PHE A 68 25.27 14.52 10.61
CA PHE A 68 24.62 14.04 11.83
C PHE A 68 23.60 15.04 12.34
N VAL A 69 22.51 14.52 12.92
CA VAL A 69 21.49 15.35 13.56
C VAL A 69 22.04 15.88 14.89
N HIS A 70 22.10 17.20 15.02
CA HIS A 70 22.63 17.87 16.23
C HIS A 70 21.55 18.49 17.13
N ASP A 71 20.33 18.68 16.64
CA ASP A 71 19.25 19.34 17.38
C ASP A 71 17.91 18.61 17.26
N LYS A 72 17.14 18.61 18.35
CA LYS A 72 15.83 17.95 18.44
C LYS A 72 14.79 18.57 17.50
N SER A 73 15.00 19.80 17.04
CA SER A 73 14.17 20.44 16.01
C SER A 73 14.12 19.64 14.71
N TYR A 74 15.06 18.73 14.47
CA TYR A 74 14.98 17.78 13.36
C TYR A 74 13.68 16.97 13.34
N MET A 75 13.10 16.69 14.51
CA MET A 75 11.83 15.95 14.62
C MET A 75 10.59 16.86 14.52
N SER A 76 10.78 18.18 14.45
CA SER A 76 9.67 19.14 14.41
C SER A 76 8.89 19.05 13.09
N GLY A 77 7.59 19.28 13.17
CA GLY A 77 6.69 19.25 11.99
C GLY A 77 5.34 19.94 12.21
N PHE A 78 4.98 20.23 13.46
CA PHE A 78 3.68 20.82 13.81
C PHE A 78 3.68 22.33 13.99
N ASN A 79 4.85 22.99 13.99
CA ASN A 79 4.91 24.42 14.26
C ASN A 79 4.24 25.19 13.11
N PRO A 80 3.09 25.85 13.32
CA PRO A 80 2.39 26.58 12.26
C PRO A 80 3.08 27.90 11.89
N PHE A 81 4.03 28.37 12.72
CA PHE A 81 4.79 29.61 12.52
C PHE A 81 6.27 29.37 12.20
N GLY A 82 6.70 28.10 12.09
CA GLY A 82 8.08 27.72 11.82
C GLY A 82 8.20 26.98 10.49
N ASN A 83 9.33 27.16 9.80
CA ASN A 83 9.62 26.39 8.60
C ASN A 83 9.86 24.92 8.98
N LYS A 84 9.16 24.01 8.32
CA LYS A 84 9.45 22.58 8.41
C LYS A 84 10.78 22.30 7.72
N ARG A 85 11.60 21.40 8.27
CA ARG A 85 12.74 20.90 7.51
C ARG A 85 12.28 20.19 6.24
N ALA A 86 13.14 20.17 5.23
CA ALA A 86 12.93 19.35 4.05
C ALA A 86 12.75 17.87 4.43
N LEU A 87 11.97 17.16 3.60
CA LEU A 87 11.86 15.70 3.70
C LEU A 87 13.24 15.09 3.46
N ASN A 88 13.61 14.11 4.28
CA ASN A 88 14.76 13.28 3.94
C ASN A 88 14.35 12.27 2.84
N THR A 89 15.33 11.60 2.24
CA THR A 89 15.09 10.67 1.12
C THR A 89 14.23 9.46 1.52
N VAL A 90 14.30 9.01 2.77
CA VAL A 90 13.50 7.89 3.29
C VAL A 90 12.03 8.29 3.41
N GLU A 91 11.76 9.43 4.02
CA GLU A 91 10.41 10.01 4.16
C GLU A 91 9.79 10.28 2.78
N ALA A 92 10.56 10.92 1.89
CA ALA A 92 10.12 11.18 0.52
C ALA A 92 9.82 9.89 -0.25
N ALA A 93 10.64 8.84 -0.10
CA ALA A 93 10.42 7.55 -0.75
C ALA A 93 9.11 6.89 -0.28
N HIS A 94 8.84 6.88 1.04
CA HIS A 94 7.60 6.32 1.58
C HIS A 94 6.36 7.10 1.13
N ILE A 95 6.42 8.44 1.15
CA ILE A 95 5.31 9.29 0.69
C ILE A 95 5.07 9.10 -0.81
N TYR A 96 6.13 9.17 -1.63
CA TYR A 96 6.05 8.97 -3.08
C TYR A 96 5.45 7.62 -3.43
N TYR A 97 5.95 6.54 -2.82
CA TYR A 97 5.46 5.20 -3.10
C TYR A 97 4.02 5.01 -2.62
N THR A 98 3.61 5.67 -1.53
CA THR A 98 2.22 5.70 -1.09
C THR A 98 1.30 6.31 -2.13
N ILE A 99 1.69 7.43 -2.72
CA ILE A 99 0.88 8.08 -3.77
C ILE A 99 0.82 7.19 -5.00
N GLU A 100 1.97 6.69 -5.51
CA GLU A 100 2.02 5.87 -6.73
C GLU A 100 1.15 4.61 -6.64
N THR A 101 1.26 3.89 -5.52
CA THR A 101 0.46 2.68 -5.29
C THR A 101 -1.02 2.98 -5.11
N ASN A 102 -1.39 4.09 -4.45
CA ASN A 102 -2.80 4.48 -4.32
C ASN A 102 -3.39 5.01 -5.64
N VAL A 103 -2.62 5.69 -6.49
CA VAL A 103 -3.08 6.06 -7.85
C VAL A 103 -3.41 4.79 -8.65
N THR A 104 -2.52 3.79 -8.63
CA THR A 104 -2.76 2.50 -9.28
C THR A 104 -3.96 1.77 -8.67
N GLY A 105 -4.05 1.72 -7.34
CA GLY A 105 -5.16 1.08 -6.62
C GLY A 105 -6.51 1.74 -6.90
N MET A 106 -6.56 3.08 -6.92
CA MET A 106 -7.75 3.87 -7.22
C MET A 106 -8.30 3.53 -8.61
N GLN A 107 -7.45 3.47 -9.63
CA GLN A 107 -7.88 3.12 -11.00
C GLN A 107 -8.41 1.68 -11.06
N MET A 108 -7.77 0.76 -10.36
CA MET A 108 -8.21 -0.64 -10.33
C MET A 108 -9.54 -0.82 -9.61
N ILE A 109 -9.70 -0.21 -8.44
CA ILE A 109 -10.95 -0.25 -7.67
C ILE A 109 -12.07 0.47 -8.43
N THR A 110 -11.76 1.51 -9.20
CA THR A 110 -12.72 2.14 -10.14
C THR A 110 -13.21 1.12 -11.17
N GLY A 111 -12.30 0.35 -11.78
CA GLY A 111 -12.65 -0.76 -12.66
C GLY A 111 -13.53 -1.82 -11.98
N PHE A 112 -13.17 -2.24 -10.77
CA PHE A 112 -13.97 -3.19 -9.99
C PHE A 112 -15.37 -2.65 -9.68
N ALA A 113 -15.50 -1.36 -9.34
CA ALA A 113 -16.78 -0.71 -9.13
C ALA A 113 -17.65 -0.68 -10.40
N GLN A 114 -17.02 -0.52 -11.59
CA GLN A 114 -17.75 -0.53 -12.86
C GLN A 114 -18.39 -1.89 -13.15
N CYS A 115 -17.68 -2.98 -12.86
CA CYS A 115 -18.06 -4.33 -13.29
C CYS A 115 -18.60 -5.26 -12.18
N ALA A 116 -18.55 -4.86 -10.91
CA ALA A 116 -19.10 -5.65 -9.81
C ALA A 116 -20.60 -5.95 -10.00
N HIS A 117 -21.00 -7.18 -9.69
CA HIS A 117 -22.38 -7.65 -9.86
C HIS A 117 -23.26 -7.25 -8.67
N GLU A 118 -22.78 -7.48 -7.46
CA GLU A 118 -23.52 -7.17 -6.24
C GLU A 118 -23.50 -5.67 -5.95
N LYS A 119 -24.69 -5.09 -5.70
CA LYS A 119 -24.84 -3.65 -5.48
C LYS A 119 -24.04 -3.15 -4.27
N GLU A 120 -24.00 -3.94 -3.20
CA GLU A 120 -23.24 -3.64 -1.99
C GLU A 120 -21.73 -3.72 -2.21
N VAL A 121 -21.27 -4.64 -3.06
CA VAL A 121 -19.86 -4.73 -3.47
C VAL A 121 -19.47 -3.53 -4.33
N LYS A 122 -20.33 -3.11 -5.25
CA LYS A 122 -20.13 -1.90 -6.06
C LYS A 122 -20.04 -0.63 -5.20
N GLN A 123 -20.89 -0.51 -4.19
CA GLN A 123 -20.85 0.59 -3.23
C GLN A 123 -19.55 0.56 -2.41
N TYR A 124 -19.14 -0.62 -1.94
CA TYR A 124 -17.88 -0.82 -1.22
C TYR A 124 -16.66 -0.39 -2.05
N PHE A 125 -16.60 -0.75 -3.33
CA PHE A 125 -15.51 -0.28 -4.19
C PHE A 125 -15.55 1.23 -4.43
N SER A 126 -16.75 1.80 -4.62
CA SER A 126 -16.90 3.26 -4.77
C SER A 126 -16.38 4.02 -3.55
N GLN A 127 -16.62 3.52 -2.33
CA GLN A 127 -16.05 4.07 -1.10
C GLN A 127 -14.52 3.96 -1.07
N GLY A 128 -13.96 2.84 -1.55
CA GLY A 128 -12.51 2.65 -1.66
C GLY A 128 -11.84 3.63 -2.63
N VAL A 129 -12.52 4.00 -3.72
CA VAL A 129 -12.05 5.04 -4.64
C VAL A 129 -11.93 6.40 -3.92
N GLU A 130 -12.94 6.79 -3.14
CA GLU A 130 -12.91 8.05 -2.40
C GLU A 130 -11.83 8.06 -1.29
N LEU A 131 -11.64 6.93 -0.61
CA LEU A 131 -10.56 6.78 0.36
C LEU A 131 -9.18 6.93 -0.30
N ALA A 132 -8.97 6.29 -1.44
CA ALA A 132 -7.71 6.41 -2.18
C ALA A 132 -7.46 7.86 -2.64
N LYS A 133 -8.50 8.58 -3.10
CA LYS A 133 -8.41 10.01 -3.43
C LYS A 133 -7.97 10.86 -2.24
N SER A 134 -8.54 10.60 -1.06
CA SER A 134 -8.17 11.30 0.18
C SER A 134 -6.69 11.09 0.52
N ILE A 135 -6.22 9.84 0.51
CA ILE A 135 -4.82 9.47 0.76
C ILE A 135 -3.88 10.17 -0.25
N ILE A 136 -4.21 10.11 -1.54
CA ILE A 136 -3.43 10.75 -2.62
C ILE A 136 -3.33 12.26 -2.38
N LYS A 137 -4.46 12.91 -2.06
CA LYS A 137 -4.52 14.36 -1.84
C LYS A 137 -3.61 14.79 -0.70
N GLU A 138 -3.76 14.17 0.48
CA GLU A 138 -3.00 14.53 1.69
C GLU A 138 -1.48 14.39 1.50
N PHE A 139 -1.03 13.30 0.87
CA PHE A 139 0.39 13.08 0.62
C PHE A 139 0.94 13.91 -0.54
N ASN A 140 0.13 14.21 -1.56
CA ASN A 140 0.51 15.16 -2.61
C ASN A 140 0.76 16.56 -2.04
N GLU A 141 -0.15 17.05 -1.20
CA GLU A 141 0.01 18.34 -0.52
C GLU A 141 1.30 18.38 0.31
N MET A 142 1.63 17.28 0.99
CA MET A 142 2.87 17.16 1.77
C MET A 142 4.15 17.23 0.92
N LEU A 143 4.17 16.57 -0.24
CA LEU A 143 5.29 16.65 -1.18
C LEU A 143 5.42 18.07 -1.76
N LEU A 144 4.30 18.67 -2.18
CA LEU A 144 4.27 20.02 -2.75
C LEU A 144 4.74 21.08 -1.75
N GLN A 145 4.32 21.00 -0.48
CA GLN A 145 4.80 21.86 0.60
C GLN A 145 6.32 21.73 0.83
N SER A 146 6.91 20.60 0.45
CA SER A 146 8.35 20.34 0.56
C SER A 146 9.09 20.63 -0.75
N GLY A 147 8.43 21.21 -1.76
CA GLY A 147 9.02 21.48 -3.09
C GLY A 147 9.30 20.23 -3.92
N VAL A 148 8.74 19.08 -3.55
CA VAL A 148 8.93 17.80 -4.24
C VAL A 148 7.76 17.55 -5.17
N GLN A 149 8.04 17.21 -6.42
CA GLN A 149 7.01 16.88 -7.40
C GLN A 149 6.35 15.52 -7.05
N PRO A 150 5.02 15.45 -6.90
CA PRO A 150 4.33 14.18 -6.72
C PRO A 150 4.38 13.29 -7.97
N PRO A 151 4.30 11.95 -7.81
CA PRO A 151 4.24 11.05 -8.96
C PRO A 151 2.99 11.32 -9.79
N SER A 152 3.16 11.29 -11.12
CA SER A 152 2.06 11.34 -12.07
C SER A 152 2.18 10.16 -13.04
N THR A 153 1.27 9.19 -12.89
CA THR A 153 1.23 7.99 -13.74
C THR A 153 0.34 8.27 -14.95
N SER A 154 0.89 8.12 -16.16
CA SER A 154 0.22 8.44 -17.43
C SER A 154 -0.68 7.32 -17.97
N GLY A 155 -0.70 6.14 -17.33
CA GLY A 155 -1.45 4.97 -17.79
C GLY A 155 -2.08 4.14 -16.68
N GLY A 156 -2.73 3.05 -17.08
CA GLY A 156 -3.47 2.18 -16.15
C GLY A 156 -4.86 2.71 -15.75
N ASN A 157 -5.41 3.64 -16.54
CA ASN A 157 -6.73 4.21 -16.29
C ASN A 157 -7.83 3.16 -16.44
N ALA A 158 -8.86 3.27 -15.61
CA ALA A 158 -10.10 2.51 -15.82
C ALA A 158 -10.67 2.83 -17.21
N THR A 159 -11.09 1.79 -17.93
CA THR A 159 -11.70 1.93 -19.25
C THR A 159 -13.22 2.09 -19.13
N SER A 160 -13.94 2.18 -20.25
CA SER A 160 -15.41 2.14 -20.26
C SER A 160 -15.99 0.72 -20.15
N SER A 161 -15.15 -0.31 -20.05
CA SER A 161 -15.61 -1.70 -19.96
C SER A 161 -16.37 -1.94 -18.66
N THR A 162 -17.53 -2.60 -18.78
CA THR A 162 -18.32 -3.13 -17.66
C THR A 162 -18.22 -4.65 -17.55
N VAL A 163 -17.44 -5.29 -18.41
CA VAL A 163 -17.21 -6.74 -18.38
C VAL A 163 -16.25 -7.06 -17.23
N ALA A 164 -16.71 -7.85 -16.27
CA ALA A 164 -15.93 -8.21 -15.10
C ALA A 164 -14.77 -9.16 -15.47
N PRO A 165 -13.50 -8.81 -15.16
CA PRO A 165 -12.37 -9.69 -15.40
C PRO A 165 -12.29 -10.82 -14.35
N PHE A 166 -12.90 -10.63 -13.18
CA PHE A 166 -12.93 -11.56 -12.06
C PHE A 166 -14.30 -11.53 -11.38
N SER A 167 -14.60 -12.55 -10.57
CA SER A 167 -15.79 -12.54 -9.71
C SER A 167 -15.67 -11.51 -8.58
N ASP A 168 -16.81 -11.08 -8.04
CA ASP A 168 -16.88 -10.17 -6.90
C ASP A 168 -16.04 -10.67 -5.72
N LYS A 169 -16.05 -11.99 -5.45
CA LYS A 169 -15.20 -12.64 -4.44
C LYS A 169 -13.71 -12.36 -4.63
N ILE A 170 -13.20 -12.52 -5.86
CA ILE A 170 -11.77 -12.32 -6.15
C ILE A 170 -11.42 -10.83 -6.14
N MET A 171 -12.28 -9.97 -6.68
CA MET A 171 -12.09 -8.51 -6.63
C MET A 171 -12.04 -8.01 -5.18
N MET A 172 -12.94 -8.50 -4.32
CA MET A 172 -12.93 -8.18 -2.89
C MET A 172 -11.68 -8.72 -2.17
N TYR A 173 -11.25 -9.93 -2.50
CA TYR A 173 -10.01 -10.48 -1.95
C TYR A 173 -8.78 -9.63 -2.34
N CYS A 174 -8.67 -9.20 -3.60
CA CYS A 174 -7.62 -8.27 -4.04
C CYS A 174 -7.67 -6.96 -3.26
N THR A 175 -8.85 -6.36 -3.08
CA THR A 175 -9.00 -5.13 -2.31
C THR A 175 -8.62 -5.33 -0.84
N SER A 176 -8.97 -6.47 -0.23
CA SER A 176 -8.54 -6.82 1.12
C SER A 176 -7.01 -6.88 1.25
N LEU A 177 -6.33 -7.50 0.28
CA LEU A 177 -4.86 -7.51 0.21
C LEU A 177 -4.28 -6.09 0.07
N PHE A 178 -4.91 -5.23 -0.74
CA PHE A 178 -4.47 -3.83 -0.88
C PHE A 178 -4.63 -3.03 0.41
N CYS A 179 -5.73 -3.24 1.15
CA CYS A 179 -5.92 -2.61 2.46
C CYS A 179 -4.84 -3.06 3.44
N GLY A 180 -4.57 -4.36 3.54
CA GLY A 180 -3.49 -4.90 4.37
C GLY A 180 -2.13 -4.32 4.01
N PHE A 181 -1.80 -4.28 2.72
CA PHE A 181 -0.55 -3.68 2.23
C PHE A 181 -0.46 -2.18 2.55
N SER A 182 -1.56 -1.44 2.40
CA SER A 182 -1.62 -0.01 2.72
C SER A 182 -1.37 0.25 4.20
N LEU A 183 -1.99 -0.54 5.10
CA LEU A 183 -1.74 -0.49 6.55
C LEU A 183 -0.29 -0.78 6.89
N SER A 184 0.28 -1.88 6.39
CA SER A 184 1.68 -2.26 6.66
C SER A 184 2.66 -1.21 6.14
N LYS A 185 2.45 -0.70 4.92
CA LYS A 185 3.29 0.35 4.35
C LYS A 185 3.21 1.65 5.15
N ASN A 186 2.02 2.04 5.61
CA ASN A 186 1.86 3.22 6.45
C ASN A 186 2.53 3.06 7.82
N ALA A 187 2.48 1.86 8.41
CA ALA A 187 3.18 1.55 9.65
C ALA A 187 4.70 1.67 9.49
N LEU A 188 5.27 1.10 8.41
CA LEU A 188 6.70 1.24 8.10
C LEU A 188 7.08 2.71 7.82
N GLY A 189 6.28 3.41 7.00
CA GLY A 189 6.51 4.82 6.71
C GLY A 189 6.52 5.67 7.99
N THR A 190 5.60 5.40 8.92
CA THR A 190 5.59 6.02 10.25
C THR A 190 6.86 5.68 11.06
N ALA A 191 7.24 4.41 11.11
CA ALA A 191 8.41 3.98 11.88
C ALA A 191 9.73 4.59 11.39
N PHE A 192 9.85 4.85 10.08
CA PHE A 192 11.04 5.44 9.48
C PHE A 192 10.95 6.97 9.25
N SER A 193 9.85 7.60 9.65
CA SER A 193 9.67 9.06 9.55
C SER A 193 9.85 9.72 10.90
N LEU A 194 10.88 10.57 11.02
CA LEU A 194 11.18 11.28 12.26
C LEU A 194 10.56 12.67 12.31
N ARG A 195 10.09 13.21 11.17
CA ARG A 195 9.33 14.47 11.15
C ARG A 195 7.91 14.22 11.67
N ASN A 196 7.60 14.70 12.88
CA ASN A 196 6.41 14.28 13.64
C ASN A 196 5.06 14.50 12.93
N ASP A 197 4.97 15.44 11.98
CA ASP A 197 3.73 15.66 11.21
C ASP A 197 3.41 14.50 10.25
N ILE A 198 4.41 13.75 9.81
CA ILE A 198 4.26 12.61 8.89
C ILE A 198 3.58 11.42 9.60
N PRO A 199 4.10 10.88 10.73
CA PRO A 199 3.40 9.86 11.52
C PRO A 199 1.98 10.23 11.93
N ALA A 200 1.76 11.49 12.33
CA ALA A 200 0.43 11.93 12.75
C ALA A 200 -0.57 11.91 11.60
N LYS A 201 -0.18 12.41 10.42
CA LYS A 201 -1.01 12.31 9.22
C LYS A 201 -1.27 10.86 8.84
N ALA A 202 -0.24 10.02 8.84
CA ALA A 202 -0.36 8.60 8.53
C ALA A 202 -1.29 7.85 9.51
N THR A 203 -1.31 8.23 10.79
CA THR A 203 -2.20 7.64 11.81
C THR A 203 -3.67 7.89 11.49
N VAL A 204 -4.04 9.11 11.11
CA VAL A 204 -5.42 9.45 10.72
C VAL A 204 -5.84 8.60 9.52
N LEU A 205 -5.01 8.53 8.47
CA LEU A 205 -5.30 7.72 7.28
C LEU A 205 -5.37 6.22 7.59
N THR A 206 -4.54 5.74 8.52
CA THR A 206 -4.53 4.33 8.96
C THR A 206 -5.86 3.93 9.60
N LYS A 207 -6.49 4.84 10.36
CA LYS A 207 -7.83 4.63 10.91
C LYS A 207 -8.85 4.40 9.79
N ASP A 208 -8.89 5.27 8.79
CA ASP A 208 -9.86 5.18 7.70
C ASP A 208 -9.66 3.90 6.86
N ILE A 209 -8.40 3.52 6.61
CA ILE A 209 -8.06 2.26 5.93
C ILE A 209 -8.51 1.05 6.75
N PHE A 210 -8.32 1.07 8.07
CA PHE A 210 -8.73 -0.01 8.95
C PHE A 210 -10.25 -0.19 8.95
N GLU A 211 -11.00 0.92 9.07
CA GLU A 211 -12.47 0.89 9.01
C GLU A 211 -12.96 0.34 7.67
N TYR A 212 -12.36 0.79 6.56
CA TYR A 212 -12.67 0.29 5.22
C TYR A 212 -12.36 -1.21 5.05
N ALA A 213 -11.21 -1.68 5.57
CA ALA A 213 -10.85 -3.10 5.54
C ALA A 213 -11.88 -3.95 6.31
N HIS A 214 -12.33 -3.46 7.47
CA HIS A 214 -13.27 -4.17 8.32
C HIS A 214 -14.68 -4.21 7.72
N GLN A 215 -15.11 -3.15 7.01
CA GLN A 215 -16.33 -3.16 6.20
C GLN A 215 -16.24 -4.22 5.10
N GLY A 216 -15.11 -4.31 4.40
CA GLY A 216 -14.87 -5.35 3.39
C GLY A 216 -14.96 -6.76 3.98
N ALA A 217 -14.36 -6.99 5.14
CA ALA A 217 -14.43 -8.28 5.83
C ALA A 217 -15.87 -8.68 6.19
N LYS A 218 -16.66 -7.75 6.75
CA LYS A 218 -18.09 -7.99 7.06
C LYS A 218 -18.88 -8.37 5.82
N LEU A 219 -18.61 -7.72 4.69
CA LEU A 219 -19.27 -8.01 3.43
C LEU A 219 -18.84 -9.38 2.88
N MET A 220 -17.55 -9.74 2.95
CA MET A 220 -17.09 -11.08 2.57
C MET A 220 -17.67 -12.18 3.45
N ILE A 221 -17.85 -11.93 4.76
CA ILE A 221 -18.53 -12.86 5.68
C ILE A 221 -19.99 -13.05 5.26
N LYS A 222 -20.71 -11.95 5.00
CA LYS A 222 -22.12 -11.98 4.57
C LYS A 222 -22.34 -12.86 3.35
N HIS A 223 -21.41 -12.84 2.38
CA HIS A 223 -21.50 -13.65 1.17
C HIS A 223 -20.82 -15.03 1.26
N GLY A 224 -20.28 -15.42 2.41
CA GLY A 224 -19.54 -16.69 2.56
C GLY A 224 -18.25 -16.76 1.74
N TRP A 225 -17.63 -15.60 1.48
CA TRP A 225 -16.42 -15.48 0.66
C TRP A 225 -15.13 -15.48 1.49
N MET A 226 -15.23 -15.23 2.80
CA MET A 226 -14.09 -15.23 3.71
C MET A 226 -13.79 -16.65 4.19
N GLY A 227 -12.58 -17.13 3.88
CA GLY A 227 -12.07 -18.38 4.44
C GLY A 227 -11.65 -18.19 5.89
N GLU A 228 -11.98 -19.16 6.74
CA GLU A 228 -11.51 -19.21 8.11
C GLU A 228 -10.10 -19.86 8.14
N PRO A 229 -9.08 -19.19 8.71
CA PRO A 229 -7.77 -19.82 8.88
C PRO A 229 -7.83 -20.91 9.97
N PRO A 230 -6.87 -21.87 9.98
CA PRO A 230 -6.75 -22.83 11.07
C PRO A 230 -6.68 -22.13 12.43
N GLN A 231 -7.51 -22.58 13.37
CA GLN A 231 -7.60 -22.03 14.72
C GLN A 231 -6.65 -22.78 15.66
N MET A 232 -6.19 -22.08 16.70
CA MET A 232 -5.59 -22.74 17.86
C MET A 232 -6.67 -23.51 18.62
N GLU A 233 -6.30 -24.56 19.35
CA GLU A 233 -7.28 -25.33 20.11
C GLU A 233 -7.93 -24.49 21.21
N GLU A 234 -9.26 -24.49 21.25
CA GLU A 234 -10.02 -23.90 22.35
C GLU A 234 -9.93 -24.79 23.59
N ARG A 235 -8.84 -24.67 24.35
CA ARG A 235 -8.56 -25.53 25.50
C ARG A 235 -9.68 -25.51 26.56
N ASN A 236 -10.40 -24.40 26.71
CA ASN A 236 -11.54 -24.31 27.62
C ASN A 236 -12.71 -25.24 27.21
N GLN A 237 -12.87 -25.54 25.93
CA GLN A 237 -13.88 -26.49 25.45
C GLN A 237 -13.44 -27.96 25.64
N LEU A 238 -12.14 -28.22 25.83
CA LEU A 238 -11.56 -29.56 25.99
C LEU A 238 -11.47 -30.04 27.45
N LEU A 239 -11.71 -29.15 28.41
CA LEU A 239 -11.63 -29.43 29.84
C LEU A 239 -12.98 -29.84 30.46
N ASN A 240 -14.04 -29.93 29.65
CA ASN A 240 -15.39 -30.35 30.06
C ASN A 240 -15.65 -31.83 29.78
#